data_AF-A0A9P5V4A0-F1
#
_entry.id   AF-A0A9P5V4A0-F1
#
_cell.length_a   1.000
_cell.length_b   1.000
_cell.length_c   1.000
_cell.angle_alpha   90.00
_cell.angle_beta   90.00
_cell.angle_gamma   90.00
#
_symmetry.space_group_name_H-M   'P 1'
#
loop_
_entity.id
_entity.type
_entity.pdbx_description
1 polymer ?
#
loop_
_entity_poly.entity_id
_entity_poly.type
_entity_poly.pdbx_seq_one_letter_code
_entity_poly.pdbx_strand_id
1 'polypeptide(L)'
;MASGIRTPHPYYPRDLVLDHYVPNTNTVFQTLVLVSLGFLSVALLVLFLGYSRRHTTLALTKDKFAFFWFILSGVLNLFFEAYYEYNHATLAGDNHPVAQVWKEYALSDSRYLSSDSFVRVVETITT
;
A
#
# COMPACT_ATOMS: atom_id res chain seq x y z
N MET A 1 5.02 -13.48 -34.72
CA MET A 1 4.90 -12.98 -33.34
C MET A 1 6.21 -12.32 -32.99
N ALA A 2 6.26 -11.00 -32.90
CA ALA A 2 7.48 -10.30 -32.54
C ALA A 2 7.83 -10.66 -31.09
N SER A 3 9.01 -11.24 -30.86
CA SER A 3 9.56 -11.36 -29.51
C SER A 3 9.90 -9.96 -29.02
N GLY A 4 8.90 -9.27 -28.47
CA GLY A 4 9.14 -8.02 -27.74
C GLY A 4 10.19 -8.28 -26.67
N ILE A 5 11.19 -7.41 -26.58
CA ILE A 5 12.20 -7.47 -25.54
C ILE A 5 11.46 -7.34 -24.21
N ARG A 6 11.42 -8.42 -23.42
CA ARG A 6 10.78 -8.42 -22.11
C ARG A 6 11.70 -7.75 -21.11
N THR A 7 11.16 -6.82 -20.33
CA THR A 7 11.89 -6.19 -19.22
C THR A 7 12.09 -7.21 -18.09
N PRO A 8 13.33 -7.55 -17.72
CA PRO A 8 13.60 -8.52 -16.65
C PRO A 8 13.07 -8.01 -15.31
N HIS A 9 12.42 -8.89 -14.54
CA HIS A 9 11.89 -8.56 -13.22
C HIS A 9 12.04 -9.71 -12.21
N PRO A 10 12.04 -9.41 -10.90
CA PRO A 10 12.26 -10.42 -9.85
C PRO A 10 11.02 -11.27 -9.52
N TYR A 11 9.83 -10.89 -9.99
CA TYR A 11 8.55 -11.53 -9.67
C TYR A 11 8.32 -12.89 -10.35
N TYR A 12 7.46 -13.71 -9.74
CA TYR A 12 6.95 -14.95 -10.32
C TYR A 12 5.48 -14.78 -10.75
N PRO A 13 5.05 -15.38 -11.88
CA PRO A 13 5.85 -16.23 -12.76
C PRO A 13 6.84 -15.41 -13.63
N ARG A 14 7.95 -16.02 -14.05
CA ARG A 14 9.05 -15.33 -14.74
C ARG A 14 8.70 -14.85 -16.15
N ASP A 15 7.62 -15.38 -16.70
CA ASP A 15 7.08 -15.02 -18.00
C ASP A 15 5.98 -13.95 -17.92
N LEU A 16 5.71 -13.41 -16.73
CA LEU A 16 4.85 -12.24 -16.55
C LEU A 16 5.35 -11.07 -17.40
N VAL A 17 4.41 -10.28 -17.94
CA VAL A 17 4.71 -9.16 -18.81
C VAL A 17 4.60 -7.87 -18.00
N LEU A 18 5.75 -7.31 -17.62
CA LEU A 18 5.87 -6.03 -16.92
C LEU A 18 6.78 -5.10 -17.73
N ASP A 19 6.33 -4.69 -18.92
CA ASP A 19 7.16 -3.97 -19.90
C ASP A 19 7.76 -2.67 -19.35
N HIS A 20 7.07 -2.02 -18.42
CA HIS A 20 7.48 -0.75 -17.79
C HIS A 20 8.11 -0.94 -16.40
N TYR A 21 8.57 -2.15 -16.04
CA TYR A 21 9.16 -2.42 -14.74
C TYR A 21 10.43 -1.59 -14.49
N VAL A 22 10.50 -0.98 -13.31
CA VAL A 22 11.70 -0.28 -12.81
C VAL A 22 12.00 -0.77 -11.39
N PRO A 23 13.25 -1.20 -11.08
CA PRO A 23 13.63 -1.64 -9.74
C PRO A 23 13.55 -0.49 -8.73
N ASN A 24 13.31 -0.85 -7.48
CA ASN A 24 13.27 0.10 -6.36
C ASN A 24 14.60 0.85 -6.23
N THR A 25 14.53 2.18 -6.08
CA THR A 25 15.70 3.03 -5.86
C THR A 25 16.14 3.06 -4.39
N ASN A 26 15.19 2.89 -3.47
CA ASN A 26 15.47 2.82 -2.04
C ASN A 26 15.65 1.36 -1.61
N THR A 27 16.41 1.17 -0.53
CA THR A 27 16.43 -0.12 0.17
C THR A 27 15.09 -0.39 0.86
N VAL A 28 14.76 -1.67 1.08
CA VAL A 28 13.54 -2.08 1.80
C VAL A 28 13.41 -1.35 3.14
N PHE A 29 14.50 -1.26 3.92
CA PHE A 29 14.50 -0.59 5.21
C PHE A 29 14.16 0.90 5.11
N GLN A 30 14.78 1.62 4.17
CA GLN A 30 14.49 3.04 3.94
C GLN A 30 13.04 3.26 3.54
N THR A 31 12.53 2.45 2.62
CA THR A 31 11.14 2.53 2.17
C THR A 31 10.17 2.28 3.33
N LEU A 32 10.40 1.23 4.13
CA LEU A 32 9.58 0.92 5.30
C LEU A 32 9.57 2.07 6.32
N VAL A 33 10.73 2.68 6.61
CA VAL A 33 10.82 3.81 7.54
C VAL A 33 10.05 5.01 7.01
N LEU A 34 10.28 5.41 5.75
CA LEU A 34 9.61 6.56 5.14
C LEU A 34 8.09 6.41 5.14
N VAL A 35 7.60 5.25 4.68
CA VAL A 35 6.17 4.97 4.63
C VAL A 35 5.60 4.88 6.04
N SER A 36 6.20 4.10 6.95
CA SER A 36 5.67 3.94 8.32
C SER A 36 5.58 5.27 9.07
N LEU A 37 6.57 6.16 8.93
CA LEU A 37 6.53 7.48 9.55
C LEU A 37 5.45 8.38 8.94
N GLY A 38 5.27 8.34 7.62
CA GLY A 38 4.20 9.07 6.93
C GLY A 38 2.82 8.63 7.41
N PHE A 39 2.56 7.32 7.39
CA PHE A 39 1.29 6.74 7.83
C PHE A 39 1.03 6.95 9.33
N LEU A 40 2.06 6.83 10.17
CA LEU A 40 1.95 7.15 11.59
C LEU A 40 1.60 8.62 11.82
N SER A 41 2.18 9.54 11.05
CA SER A 41 1.88 10.97 11.15
C SER A 41 0.42 11.26 10.80
N VAL A 42 -0.11 10.62 9.74
CA VAL A 42 -1.52 10.73 9.36
C VAL A 42 -2.42 10.12 10.44
N ALA A 43 -2.10 8.93 10.96
CA ALA A 43 -2.86 8.29 12.01
C ALA A 43 -2.91 9.13 13.30
N LEU A 44 -1.79 9.72 13.71
CA LEU A 44 -1.72 10.62 14.86
C LEU A 44 -2.52 11.91 14.63
N LEU A 45 -2.51 12.46 13.41
CA LEU A 45 -3.32 13.62 13.06
C LEU A 45 -4.82 13.30 13.14
N VAL A 46 -5.25 12.19 12.54
CA VAL A 46 -6.65 11.72 12.59
C VAL A 46 -7.06 11.46 14.04
N LEU A 47 -6.20 10.82 14.83
CA LEU A 47 -6.42 10.57 16.25
C LEU A 47 -6.56 11.88 17.02
N PHE A 48 -5.67 12.86 16.82
CA PHE A 48 -5.72 14.16 17.48
C PHE A 48 -7.02 14.92 17.17
N LEU A 49 -7.40 14.99 15.89
CA LEU A 49 -8.62 15.67 15.45
C LEU A 49 -9.89 14.95 15.93
N GLY A 50 -9.88 13.62 15.96
CA GLY A 50 -10.98 12.79 16.44
C GLY A 50 -11.11 12.80 17.97
N TYR A 51 -10.00 12.82 18.69
CA TYR A 51 -9.97 12.76 20.15
C TYR A 51 -10.61 13.99 20.79
N SER A 52 -10.39 15.18 20.22
CA SER A 52 -11.04 16.42 20.67
C SER A 52 -12.56 16.43 20.45
N ARG A 53 -13.06 15.56 19.56
CA ARG A 53 -14.50 15.42 19.24
C ARG A 53 -15.13 14.18 19.86
N ARG A 54 -14.41 13.44 20.70
CA ARG A 54 -14.94 12.20 21.30
C ARG A 54 -16.03 12.52 22.33
N HIS A 55 -17.14 11.79 22.26
CA HIS A 55 -18.02 11.68 23.42
C HIS A 55 -17.26 10.98 24.56
N THR A 56 -17.55 11.33 25.81
CA THR A 56 -16.86 10.84 27.03
C THR A 56 -17.04 9.35 27.32
N THR A 57 -17.53 8.56 26.36
CA THR A 57 -17.94 7.16 26.52
C THR A 57 -16.79 6.14 26.44
N LEU A 58 -15.61 6.51 25.92
CA LEU A 58 -14.44 5.61 25.84
C LEU A 58 -13.67 5.55 27.17
N ALA A 59 -14.30 4.94 28.19
CA ALA A 59 -13.74 4.84 29.54
C ALA A 59 -12.69 3.73 29.66
N LEU A 60 -12.93 2.56 29.04
CA LEU A 60 -12.09 1.38 29.17
C LEU A 60 -10.85 1.47 28.27
N THR A 61 -9.71 0.96 28.74
CA THR A 61 -8.46 0.90 27.95
C THR A 61 -8.61 0.07 26.68
N LYS A 62 -9.45 -0.98 26.71
CA LYS A 62 -9.74 -1.83 25.55
C LYS A 62 -10.42 -1.05 24.43
N ASP A 63 -11.39 -0.20 24.77
CA ASP A 63 -12.12 0.61 23.79
C ASP A 63 -11.20 1.66 23.15
N LYS A 64 -10.27 2.23 23.92
CA LYS A 64 -9.25 3.15 23.41
C LYS A 64 -8.30 2.45 22.43
N PHE A 65 -7.87 1.24 22.74
CA PHE A 65 -7.03 0.43 21.84
C PHE A 65 -7.79 0.07 20.56
N ALA A 66 -9.04 -0.39 20.68
CA ALA A 66 -9.88 -0.67 19.52
C ALA A 66 -10.08 0.57 18.64
N PHE A 67 -10.33 1.73 19.24
CA PHE A 67 -10.44 3.00 18.53
C PHE A 67 -9.16 3.34 17.76
N PHE A 68 -7.99 3.22 18.39
CA PHE A 68 -6.71 3.40 17.72
C PHE A 68 -6.51 2.40 16.57
N TRP A 69 -6.85 1.13 16.78
CA TRP A 69 -6.78 0.08 15.76
C TRP A 69 -7.66 0.40 14.54
N PHE A 70 -8.88 0.89 14.75
CA PHE A 70 -9.77 1.32 13.67
C PHE A 70 -9.20 2.53 12.91
N ILE A 71 -8.58 3.49 13.60
CA ILE A 71 -7.91 4.61 12.93
C ILE A 71 -6.75 4.10 12.08
N LEU A 72 -5.89 3.24 12.63
CA LEU A 72 -4.76 2.68 11.89
C LEU A 72 -5.24 1.91 10.65
N SER A 73 -6.26 1.07 10.82
CA SER A 73 -6.87 0.32 9.72
C SER A 73 -7.43 1.26 8.65
N GLY A 74 -8.25 2.23 9.05
CA GLY A 74 -8.84 3.19 8.10
C GLY A 74 -7.78 4.02 7.36
N VAL A 75 -6.69 4.40 8.02
CA VAL A 75 -5.59 5.11 7.37
C VAL A 75 -4.84 4.21 6.37
N LEU A 76 -4.66 2.93 6.65
CA LEU A 76 -4.07 2.00 5.68
C LEU A 76 -4.99 1.82 4.46
N ASN A 77 -6.28 1.56 4.66
CA ASN A 77 -7.21 1.33 3.56
C ASN A 77 -7.35 2.61 2.69
N LEU A 78 -7.60 3.76 3.31
CA LEU A 78 -7.86 5.02 2.59
C LEU A 78 -6.61 5.67 1.95
N PHE A 79 -5.39 5.34 2.39
CA PHE A 79 -4.18 5.97 1.85
C PHE A 79 -3.21 4.98 1.22
N PHE A 80 -3.05 3.77 1.75
CA PHE A 80 -2.13 2.76 1.21
C PHE A 80 -2.80 1.96 0.08
N GLU A 81 -4.00 1.43 0.31
CA GLU A 81 -4.76 0.67 -0.68
C GLU A 81 -5.37 1.60 -1.73
N ALA A 82 -5.87 2.78 -1.34
CA ALA A 82 -6.28 3.80 -2.31
C ALA A 82 -5.14 4.24 -3.26
N TYR A 83 -3.89 4.30 -2.78
CA TYR A 83 -2.74 4.58 -3.64
C TYR A 83 -2.58 3.50 -4.70
N TYR A 84 -2.74 2.23 -4.30
CA TYR A 84 -2.72 1.12 -5.24
C TYR A 84 -3.84 1.24 -6.27
N GLU A 85 -5.09 1.43 -5.85
CA GLU A 85 -6.22 1.50 -6.79
C GLU A 85 -6.12 2.68 -7.76
N TYR A 86 -5.48 3.79 -7.35
CA TYR A 86 -5.24 4.90 -8.28
C TYR A 86 -4.07 4.65 -9.25
N ASN A 87 -3.03 3.91 -8.82
CA ASN A 87 -1.76 3.78 -9.55
C ASN A 87 -1.47 2.37 -10.09
N HIS A 88 -2.37 1.40 -9.94
CA HIS A 88 -2.11 -0.02 -10.21
C HIS A 88 -1.52 -0.29 -11.60
N ALA A 89 -1.89 0.50 -12.61
CA ALA A 89 -1.46 0.34 -14.00
C ALA A 89 -0.01 0.80 -14.26
N THR A 90 0.51 1.71 -13.44
CA THR A 90 1.86 2.29 -13.58
C THR A 90 2.79 1.89 -12.44
N LEU A 91 2.29 1.12 -11.47
CA LEU A 91 2.94 0.80 -10.20
C LEU A 91 4.30 0.12 -10.37
N ALA A 92 4.46 -0.74 -11.37
CA ALA A 92 5.69 -1.47 -11.61
C ALA A 92 6.87 -0.56 -12.03
N GLY A 93 6.57 0.62 -12.59
CA GLY A 93 7.57 1.60 -13.02
C GLY A 93 7.78 2.76 -12.04
N ASP A 94 6.98 2.83 -10.97
CA ASP A 94 6.98 3.96 -10.04
C ASP A 94 8.03 3.79 -8.94
N ASN A 95 8.69 4.89 -8.58
CA ASN A 95 9.68 4.96 -7.51
C ASN A 95 9.23 5.84 -6.34
N HIS A 96 7.96 6.24 -6.28
CA HIS A 96 7.39 6.79 -5.07
C HIS A 96 7.51 5.78 -3.90
N PRO A 97 7.83 6.21 -2.66
CA PRO A 97 8.04 5.27 -1.54
C PRO A 97 6.90 4.29 -1.31
N VAL A 98 5.64 4.73 -1.48
CA VAL A 98 4.47 3.85 -1.35
C VAL A 98 4.44 2.77 -2.45
N ALA A 99 4.73 3.14 -3.71
CA ALA A 99 4.85 2.19 -4.80
C ALA A 99 6.00 1.20 -4.58
N GLN A 100 7.10 1.63 -3.98
CA GLN A 100 8.21 0.75 -3.65
C GLN A 100 7.81 -0.30 -2.60
N VAL A 101 6.99 0.05 -1.59
CA VAL A 101 6.44 -0.95 -0.65
C VAL A 101 5.55 -1.95 -1.39
N TRP A 102 4.66 -1.48 -2.28
CA TRP A 102 3.83 -2.38 -3.08
C TRP A 102 4.66 -3.31 -3.97
N LYS A 103 5.76 -2.82 -4.56
CA LYS A 103 6.68 -3.65 -5.32
C LYS A 103 7.41 -4.68 -4.47
N GLU A 104 7.71 -4.39 -3.21
CA GLU A 104 8.24 -5.41 -2.28
C GLU A 104 7.15 -6.41 -1.88
N TYR A 105 5.93 -5.94 -1.60
CA TYR A 105 4.79 -6.79 -1.29
C TYR A 105 4.46 -7.76 -2.43
N ALA A 106 4.57 -7.27 -3.68
CA ALA A 106 4.33 -8.04 -4.89
C ALA A 106 5.36 -9.16 -5.14
N LEU A 107 6.46 -9.23 -4.39
CA LEU A 107 7.32 -10.42 -4.39
C LEU A 107 6.57 -11.65 -3.85
N SER A 108 5.60 -11.44 -2.98
CA SER A 108 4.73 -12.50 -2.44
C SER A 108 3.57 -12.83 -3.39
N ASP A 109 3.03 -11.82 -4.08
CA ASP A 109 1.95 -11.98 -5.06
C ASP A 109 2.11 -10.95 -6.18
N SER A 110 2.56 -11.38 -7.36
CA SER A 110 2.85 -10.48 -8.47
C SER A 110 1.62 -9.88 -9.14
N ARG A 111 0.42 -10.38 -8.80
CA ARG A 111 -0.86 -9.89 -9.36
C ARG A 111 -1.13 -8.42 -9.07
N TYR A 112 -0.55 -7.89 -7.99
CA TYR A 112 -0.55 -6.46 -7.68
C TYR A 112 0.21 -5.62 -8.73
N LEU A 113 1.13 -6.20 -9.51
CA LEU A 113 1.82 -5.46 -10.58
C LEU A 113 1.22 -5.69 -11.95
N SER A 114 0.37 -6.70 -12.11
CA SER A 114 -0.29 -7.02 -13.38
C SER A 114 -1.75 -6.55 -13.46
N SER A 115 -2.22 -5.78 -12.46
CA SER A 115 -3.59 -5.26 -12.41
C SER A 115 -4.66 -6.35 -12.50
N ASP A 116 -4.44 -7.49 -11.82
CA ASP A 116 -5.38 -8.60 -11.81
C ASP A 116 -6.77 -8.17 -11.32
N SER A 117 -7.82 -8.63 -12.01
CA SER A 117 -9.19 -8.18 -11.75
C SER A 117 -9.70 -8.62 -10.38
N PHE A 118 -9.32 -9.80 -9.89
CA PHE A 118 -9.76 -10.27 -8.58
C PHE A 118 -9.12 -9.44 -7.47
N VAL A 119 -7.79 -9.24 -7.53
CA VAL A 119 -7.07 -8.40 -6.57
C VAL A 119 -7.68 -7.01 -6.53
N ARG A 120 -7.85 -6.37 -7.68
CA ARG A 120 -8.44 -5.02 -7.74
C ARG A 120 -9.84 -4.92 -7.13
N VAL A 121 -10.72 -5.90 -7.39
CA VAL A 121 -12.07 -5.90 -6.81
C VAL A 121 -12.02 -5.99 -5.29
N VAL A 122 -11.13 -6.83 -4.74
CA VAL A 122 -10.95 -6.93 -3.28
C VAL A 122 -10.44 -5.61 -2.72
N GLU A 123 -9.36 -5.06 -3.28
CA GLU A 123 -8.78 -3.79 -2.82
C GLU A 123 -9.77 -2.62 -2.93
N THR A 124 -10.62 -2.60 -3.96
CA THR A 124 -11.69 -1.59 -4.10
C THR A 124 -12.76 -1.70 -3.01
N ILE A 125 -13.02 -2.90 -2.49
CA ILE A 125 -14.00 -3.10 -1.41
C ILE A 125 -13.41 -2.69 -0.05
N THR A 126 -12.11 -2.88 0.14
CA THR A 126 -11.41 -2.58 1.40
C THR A 126 -11.05 -1.10 1.51
N THR A 127 -10.66 -0.46 0.39
CA THR A 127 -10.38 0.98 0.27
C THR A 127 -11.58 1.85 0.64
#